data_AF-D9SU74-F1
#
_entry.id   AF-D9SU74-F1
#
_cell.length_a   1.000
_cell.length_b   1.000
_cell.length_c   1.000
_cell.angle_alpha   90.00
_cell.angle_beta   90.00
_cell.angle_gamma   90.00
#
_symmetry.space_group_name_H-M   'P 1'
#
loop_
_entity.id
_entity.type
_entity.pdbx_description
1 polymer ?
#
loop_
_entity_poly.entity_id
_entity_poly.type
_entity_poly.pdbx_seq_one_letter_code
_entity_poly.pdbx_strand_id
1 'polypeptide(L)'
;MLGLHFDTTIRWEQDVFPKPENVKLLCEMFSIPIRYFDEYYSIYYSRYRDKIKEWDNRNKYSYSMAAGILAVSHSGFARLISGRIRLYYDMYLKLKTFSIF
;
A
#
# COMPACT_ATOMS: atom_id res chain seq x y z
N MET A 1 21.35 -22.00 5.92
CA MET A 1 20.01 -21.77 5.35
C MET A 1 19.27 -20.92 6.38
N LEU A 2 19.19 -19.60 6.16
CA LEU A 2 18.52 -18.68 7.10
C LEU A 2 17.04 -19.08 7.17
N GLY A 3 16.57 -19.45 8.36
CA GLY A 3 15.18 -19.78 8.66
C GLY A 3 14.30 -18.52 8.58
N LEU A 4 14.15 -18.00 7.36
CA LEU A 4 13.21 -16.96 7.03
C LEU A 4 11.83 -17.61 7.03
N HIS A 5 10.96 -17.22 7.96
CA HIS A 5 9.53 -17.41 7.80
C HIS A 5 9.13 -16.65 6.53
N PHE A 6 9.04 -17.37 5.41
CA PHE A 6 8.50 -16.89 4.14
C PHE A 6 7.17 -16.15 4.32
N ASP A 7 6.42 -16.50 5.36
CA ASP A 7 5.22 -15.82 5.81
C ASP A 7 5.42 -14.33 6.09
N THR A 8 6.55 -13.91 6.68
CA THR A 8 6.80 -12.50 7.00
C THR A 8 7.08 -11.71 5.72
N THR A 9 7.82 -12.31 4.79
CA THR A 9 8.20 -11.71 3.51
C THR A 9 7.04 -11.68 2.50
N ILE A 10 6.06 -12.57 2.62
CA ILE A 10 4.86 -12.59 1.77
C ILE A 10 3.71 -11.78 2.40
N ARG A 11 3.59 -11.77 3.73
CA ARG A 11 2.49 -11.10 4.46
C ARG A 11 2.85 -9.72 4.99
N TRP A 12 3.97 -9.13 4.56
CA TRP A 12 4.39 -7.83 5.07
C TRP A 12 3.36 -6.72 4.80
N GLU A 13 2.56 -6.86 3.73
CA GLU A 13 1.45 -5.95 3.43
C GLU A 13 0.15 -6.29 4.18
N GLN A 14 0.05 -7.48 4.76
CA GLN A 14 -1.19 -8.01 5.35
C GLN A 14 -1.32 -7.78 6.86
N ASP A 15 -0.26 -7.39 7.58
CA ASP A 15 -0.29 -6.76 8.91
C ASP A 15 1.07 -6.80 9.64
N VAL A 16 2.08 -7.46 9.06
CA VAL A 16 3.39 -7.63 9.70
C VAL A 16 4.39 -6.63 9.13
N PHE A 17 4.72 -5.59 9.89
CA PHE A 17 5.82 -4.71 9.50
C PHE A 17 7.12 -5.52 9.37
N PRO A 18 7.82 -5.46 8.23
CA PRO A 18 9.07 -6.18 8.09
C PRO A 18 10.09 -5.60 9.05
N LYS A 19 10.76 -6.48 9.79
CA LYS A 19 11.91 -6.11 10.61
C LYS A 19 12.99 -5.45 9.73
N PRO A 20 13.82 -4.53 10.26
CA PRO A 20 14.87 -3.87 9.49
C PRO A 20 15.77 -4.85 8.72
N GLU A 21 16.11 -5.99 9.33
CA GLU A 21 16.88 -7.08 8.73
C GLU A 21 16.22 -7.72 7.49
N ASN A 22 14.88 -7.65 7.38
CA ASN A 22 14.11 -8.17 6.26
C ASN A 22 13.85 -7.12 5.17
N VAL A 23 13.99 -5.83 5.47
CA VAL A 23 13.74 -4.75 4.50
C VAL A 23 14.67 -4.86 3.29
N LYS A 24 15.97 -5.11 3.53
CA LYS A 24 16.94 -5.29 2.43
C LYS A 24 16.57 -6.48 1.54
N LEU A 25 16.18 -7.60 2.15
CA LEU A 25 15.75 -8.79 1.43
C LEU A 25 14.49 -8.55 0.60
N LEU A 26 13.51 -7.82 1.14
CA LEU A 26 12.31 -7.42 0.39
C LEU A 26 12.65 -6.51 -0.78
N CYS A 27 13.56 -5.56 -0.59
CA CYS A 27 14.06 -4.69 -1.65
C CYS A 27 14.65 -5.51 -2.80
N GLU A 28 15.49 -6.50 -2.50
CA GLU A 28 16.10 -7.37 -3.49
C GLU A 28 15.08 -8.30 -4.17
N MET A 29 14.21 -8.96 -3.40
CA MET A 29 13.22 -9.91 -3.93
C MET A 29 12.18 -9.26 -4.85
N PHE A 30 11.70 -8.07 -4.48
CA PHE A 30 10.64 -7.37 -5.21
C PHE A 30 11.18 -6.22 -6.07
N SER A 31 12.50 -6.04 -6.14
CA SER A 31 13.16 -4.92 -6.83
C SER A 31 12.61 -3.54 -6.39
N ILE A 32 12.39 -3.39 -5.09
CA ILE A 32 11.84 -2.17 -4.47
C ILE A 32 13.02 -1.34 -3.91
N PRO A 33 13.10 -0.03 -4.15
CA PRO A 33 14.17 0.80 -3.61
C PRO A 33 14.00 0.99 -2.09
N ILE A 34 15.08 0.93 -1.30
CA ILE A 34 15.00 1.00 0.17
C ILE A 34 14.27 2.23 0.72
N ARG A 35 14.41 3.39 0.06
CA ARG A 35 13.69 4.65 0.38
C ARG A 35 12.17 4.50 0.39
N TYR A 36 11.64 3.48 -0.31
CA TYR A 36 10.23 3.16 -0.29
C TYR A 36 9.76 2.84 1.12
N PHE A 37 10.53 2.09 1.91
CA PHE A 37 10.09 1.71 3.25
C PHE A 37 9.98 2.93 4.17
N ASP A 38 10.88 3.91 4.02
CA ASP A 38 10.78 5.19 4.74
C ASP A 38 9.52 5.97 4.34
N GLU A 39 9.28 6.15 3.02
CA GLU A 39 8.08 6.82 2.51
C GLU A 39 6.78 6.10 2.92
N TYR A 40 6.76 4.77 2.76
CA TYR A 40 5.62 3.91 3.02
C TYR A 40 5.26 3.93 4.50
N TYR A 41 6.23 3.81 5.41
CA TYR A 41 5.99 3.92 6.85
C TYR A 41 5.48 5.31 7.22
N SER A 42 6.06 6.38 6.66
CA SER A 42 5.54 7.73 6.88
C SER A 42 4.07 7.85 6.45
N ILE A 43 3.68 7.21 5.34
CA ILE A 43 2.30 7.21 4.85
C ILE A 43 1.39 6.42 5.79
N TYR A 44 1.82 5.27 6.33
CA TYR A 44 1.02 4.50 7.29
C TYR A 44 0.66 5.24 8.55
N TYR A 45 1.63 5.98 9.11
CA TYR A 45 1.41 6.80 10.28
C TYR A 45 0.69 8.12 9.95
N SER A 46 0.46 8.40 8.66
CA SER A 46 -0.33 9.54 8.22
C SER A 46 -1.83 9.21 8.08
N ARG A 47 -2.63 10.26 7.88
CA ARG A 47 -4.06 10.16 7.51
C ARG A 47 -4.23 9.83 6.02
N TYR A 48 -3.51 8.84 5.49
CA TYR A 48 -3.49 8.52 4.05
C TYR A 48 -4.87 8.20 3.49
N ARG A 49 -5.76 7.60 4.30
CA ARG A 49 -7.14 7.32 3.91
C ARG A 49 -7.93 8.60 3.61
N ASP A 50 -7.66 9.67 4.33
CA ASP A 50 -8.32 10.96 4.10
C ASP A 50 -7.84 11.57 2.77
N LYS A 51 -6.53 11.47 2.46
CA LYS A 51 -5.98 11.86 1.14
C LYS A 51 -6.63 11.09 -0.01
N ILE A 52 -6.86 9.77 0.14
CA ILE A 52 -7.50 8.95 -0.89
C ILE A 52 -8.97 9.36 -1.06
N LYS A 53 -9.71 9.61 0.04
CA LYS A 53 -11.09 10.12 -0.01
C LYS A 53 -11.17 11.49 -0.68
N GLU A 54 -10.24 12.39 -0.39
CA GLU A 54 -10.17 13.70 -1.02
C GLU A 54 -9.90 13.61 -2.53
N TRP A 55 -8.99 12.71 -2.93
CA TRP A 55 -8.76 12.42 -4.34
C TRP A 55 -10.01 11.87 -5.05
N ASP A 56 -10.69 10.90 -4.45
CA ASP A 56 -11.93 10.30 -4.96
C ASP A 56 -13.04 11.36 -5.14
N ASN A 57 -13.28 12.16 -4.09
CA ASN A 57 -14.28 13.22 -4.08
C ASN A 57 -13.99 14.33 -5.09
N ARG A 58 -12.73 14.79 -5.17
CA ARG A 58 -12.31 15.85 -6.11
C ARG A 58 -12.54 15.45 -7.56
N ASN A 59 -12.30 14.19 -7.88
CA ASN A 59 -12.51 13.68 -9.24
C ASN A 59 -13.94 13.19 -9.50
N LYS A 60 -14.80 13.19 -8.48
CA LYS A 60 -16.19 12.71 -8.55
C LYS A 60 -16.29 11.28 -9.08
N TYR A 61 -15.32 10.43 -8.74
CA TYR A 61 -15.34 9.05 -9.18
C TYR A 61 -16.46 8.27 -8.48
N SER A 62 -17.02 7.29 -9.19
CA SER A 62 -17.78 6.24 -8.52
C SER A 62 -16.81 5.28 -7.84
N TYR A 63 -17.27 4.59 -6.79
CA TYR A 63 -16.47 3.56 -6.13
C TYR A 63 -15.95 2.50 -7.12
N SER A 64 -16.75 2.10 -8.12
CA SER A 64 -16.33 1.16 -9.16
C SER A 64 -15.20 1.72 -10.03
N MET A 65 -15.24 3.01 -10.36
CA MET A 65 -14.20 3.67 -11.15
C MET A 65 -12.89 3.79 -10.36
N ALA A 66 -12.96 4.25 -9.11
CA ALA A 66 -11.79 4.33 -8.24
C ALA A 66 -11.17 2.94 -7.98
N ALA A 67 -12.00 1.91 -7.76
CA ALA A 67 -11.56 0.53 -7.64
C ALA A 67 -10.86 0.04 -8.92
N GLY A 68 -11.41 0.37 -10.10
CA GLY A 68 -10.83 0.06 -11.40
C GLY A 68 -9.46 0.71 -11.61
N ILE A 69 -9.32 2.00 -11.27
CA ILE A 69 -8.04 2.73 -11.34
C ILE A 69 -6.98 2.02 -10.48
N LEU A 70 -7.34 1.65 -9.26
CA LEU A 70 -6.44 0.95 -8.34
C LEU A 70 -6.28 -0.54 -8.66
N ALA A 71 -6.97 -1.08 -9.67
CA ALA A 71 -7.05 -2.51 -9.99
C ALA A 71 -7.37 -3.40 -8.78
N VAL A 72 -8.35 -2.96 -7.99
CA VAL A 72 -8.90 -3.72 -6.87
C VAL A 72 -10.38 -4.01 -7.12
N SER A 73 -10.93 -4.98 -6.40
CA SER A 73 -12.38 -5.16 -6.39
C SER A 73 -13.07 -3.97 -5.72
N HIS A 74 -14.34 -3.76 -6.05
CA HIS A 74 -15.17 -2.75 -5.38
C HIS A 74 -15.17 -2.93 -3.85
N SER A 75 -15.25 -4.18 -3.38
CA SER A 75 -15.16 -4.50 -1.95
C SER A 75 -13.77 -4.24 -1.37
N GLY A 76 -12.70 -4.45 -2.14
CA GLY A 76 -11.33 -4.10 -1.77
C GLY A 76 -11.18 -2.60 -1.55
N PHE A 77 -11.67 -1.78 -2.48
CA PHE A 77 -11.65 -0.33 -2.34
C PHE A 77 -12.45 0.14 -1.11
N ALA A 78 -13.66 -0.39 -0.90
CA ALA A 78 -14.45 -0.07 0.30
C ALA A 78 -13.73 -0.44 1.62
N ARG A 79 -13.02 -1.58 1.64
CA ARG A 79 -12.21 -2.00 2.78
C ARG A 79 -11.00 -1.09 3.00
N LEU A 80 -10.37 -0.59 1.94
CA LEU A 80 -9.26 0.35 2.01
C LEU A 80 -9.70 1.67 2.66
N ILE A 81 -10.80 2.24 2.17
CA ILE A 81 -11.35 3.52 2.66
C ILE A 81 -11.83 3.41 4.12
N SER A 82 -12.39 2.26 4.50
CA SER A 82 -12.79 1.97 5.89
C SER A 82 -11.64 1.54 6.80
N GLY A 83 -10.43 1.36 6.27
CA GLY A 83 -9.26 0.94 7.06
C GLY A 83 -9.25 -0.54 7.46
N ARG A 84 -10.15 -1.36 6.89
CA ARG A 84 -10.18 -2.83 7.08
C ARG A 84 -9.08 -3.55 6.31
N ILE A 85 -8.47 -2.89 5.34
CA ILE A 85 -7.21 -3.32 4.71
C ILE A 85 -6.26 -2.13 4.65
N ARG A 86 -4.98 -2.46 4.58
CA ARG A 86 -3.88 -1.50 4.41
C ARG A 86 -3.73 -1.07 2.95
N LEU A 87 -2.99 0.02 2.74
CA LEU A 87 -2.61 0.47 1.41
C LEU A 87 -1.47 -0.41 0.87
N TYR A 88 -1.73 -1.29 -0.09
CA TYR A 88 -0.69 -2.14 -0.66
C TYR A 88 0.23 -1.37 -1.61
N TYR A 89 1.41 -1.92 -1.88
CA TYR A 89 2.44 -1.29 -2.70
C TYR A 89 1.94 -0.88 -4.08
N ASP A 90 1.25 -1.78 -4.78
CA ASP A 90 0.74 -1.49 -6.12
C ASP A 90 -0.30 -0.36 -6.11
N MET A 91 -1.10 -0.27 -5.05
CA MET A 91 -2.05 0.83 -4.86
C MET A 91 -1.30 2.14 -4.60
N TYR A 92 -0.27 2.11 -3.75
CA TYR A 92 0.58 3.26 -3.48
C TYR A 92 1.24 3.78 -4.77
N LEU A 93 1.87 2.90 -5.55
CA LEU A 93 2.52 3.28 -6.80
C LEU A 93 1.55 3.97 -7.76
N LYS A 94 0.34 3.43 -7.90
CA LYS A 94 -0.71 4.06 -8.71
C LYS A 94 -1.12 5.42 -8.15
N LEU A 95 -1.37 5.54 -6.85
CA LEU A 95 -1.74 6.83 -6.24
C LEU A 95 -0.62 7.87 -6.37
N LYS A 96 0.65 7.44 -6.41
CA LYS A 96 1.81 8.30 -6.68
C LYS A 96 1.81 8.84 -8.11
N THR A 97 1.36 8.07 -9.11
CA THR A 97 1.22 8.60 -10.48
C THR A 97 0.14 9.69 -10.57
N PHE A 98 -0.80 9.72 -9.62
CA PHE A 98 -1.80 10.79 -9.46
C PHE A 98 -1.36 11.92 -8.50
N SER A 99 -0.10 11.95 -8.05
CA SER A 99 0.46 12.97 -7.14
C SER A 99 -0.29 13.10 -5.81
N ILE A 100 -0.79 11.98 -5.28
CA ILE A 100 -1.47 11.93 -3.97
C ILE A 100 -0.46 11.78 -2.82
N PHE A 101 0.67 11.13 -3.11
CA PHE A 101 1.78 10.87 -2.21
C PHE A 101 3.10 11.26 -2.85
#